data_AF-A0A9X3I5K0-F1
#
_entry.id   AF-A0A9X3I5K0-F1
#
_cell.length_a   1.000
_cell.length_b   1.000
_cell.length_c   1.000
_cell.angle_alpha   90.00
_cell.angle_beta   90.00
_cell.angle_gamma   90.00
#
_symmetry.space_group_name_H-M   'P 1'
#
loop_
_entity.id
_entity.type
_entity.pdbx_description
1 polymer ?
#
loop_
_entity_poly.entity_id
_entity_poly.type
_entity_poly.pdbx_seq_one_letter_code
_entity_poly.pdbx_strand_id
1 'polypeptide(L)'
;MVTFAELRDARPNLWESAADDILDVSKQAERTADNIHANGVDPLVDHWPDHTGTLARDSLASCASRMVNAGILARGVATALDTLEDAIGIAQRMLVSATTFATSRNLTVDENGTVAVPDDTSAEDYSRAILWRDEAQSMIDDAVEAASQADRSCLDAITACSVDPDSVSSDTAREKQAQAVQAALKEMRNLLPDGQPPEEVRRWWAGLTPEQQLQLKRAVPVELADLDGLSKDVKRELTDSGRGYDPVETVRFAIANAENDELDIFGSILTPSGSSSSVTAGKQSAWIRRCPETSSIPTMRSHMNQATSATTQR
;
A
#
# COMPACT_ATOMS: atom_id res chain seq x y z
N MET A 1 4.07 -23.07 0.82
CA MET A 1 5.17 -22.72 -0.11
C MET A 1 4.59 -22.89 -1.49
N VAL A 2 4.68 -21.84 -2.31
CA VAL A 2 4.11 -21.80 -3.65
C VAL A 2 5.02 -22.61 -4.59
N THR A 3 4.44 -23.37 -5.49
CA THR A 3 5.14 -24.14 -6.53
C THR A 3 5.20 -23.37 -7.85
N PHE A 4 6.08 -23.80 -8.77
CA PHE A 4 6.15 -23.26 -10.12
C PHE A 4 4.79 -23.28 -10.83
N ALA A 5 4.07 -24.41 -10.76
CA ALA A 5 2.77 -24.56 -11.41
C ALA A 5 1.71 -23.66 -10.77
N GLU A 6 1.68 -23.56 -9.43
CA GLU A 6 0.76 -22.66 -8.72
C GLU A 6 1.02 -21.19 -9.07
N LEU A 7 2.29 -20.76 -9.14
CA LEU A 7 2.63 -19.41 -9.57
C LEU A 7 2.23 -19.16 -11.02
N ARG A 8 2.54 -20.09 -11.94
CA ARG A 8 2.18 -19.98 -13.36
C ARG A 8 0.68 -19.85 -13.56
N ASP A 9 -0.10 -20.63 -12.83
CA ASP A 9 -1.54 -20.76 -13.02
C ASP A 9 -2.37 -19.84 -12.09
N ALA A 10 -1.71 -19.08 -11.21
CA ALA A 10 -2.33 -18.11 -10.33
C ALA A 10 -3.13 -17.05 -11.10
N ARG A 11 -4.18 -16.52 -10.45
CA ARG A 11 -5.10 -15.53 -11.02
C ARG A 11 -5.16 -14.27 -10.16
N PRO A 12 -4.17 -13.37 -10.29
CA PRO A 12 -4.04 -12.20 -9.41
C PRO A 12 -5.28 -11.29 -9.39
N ASN A 13 -5.96 -11.16 -10.53
CA ASN A 13 -7.17 -10.37 -10.70
C ASN A 13 -8.34 -10.80 -9.77
N LEU A 14 -8.35 -12.05 -9.28
CA LEU A 14 -9.36 -12.50 -8.32
C LEU A 14 -9.10 -11.92 -6.92
N TRP A 15 -7.83 -11.67 -6.56
CA TRP A 15 -7.48 -11.04 -5.30
C TRP A 15 -7.74 -9.54 -5.33
N GLU A 16 -7.47 -8.84 -6.44
CA GLU A 16 -7.91 -7.45 -6.65
C GLU A 16 -9.42 -7.31 -6.49
N SER A 17 -10.21 -8.17 -7.14
CA SER A 17 -11.67 -8.14 -7.00
C SER A 17 -12.12 -8.34 -5.56
N ALA A 18 -11.47 -9.25 -4.82
CA ALA A 18 -11.77 -9.49 -3.41
C ALA A 18 -11.35 -8.30 -2.52
N ALA A 19 -10.24 -7.65 -2.82
CA ALA A 19 -9.77 -6.47 -2.11
C ALA A 19 -10.73 -5.29 -2.30
N ASP A 20 -11.22 -5.07 -3.53
CA ASP A 20 -12.22 -4.07 -3.87
C ASP A 20 -13.55 -4.30 -3.10
N ASP A 21 -14.04 -5.54 -3.10
CA ASP A 21 -15.25 -5.92 -2.36
C ASP A 21 -15.10 -5.64 -0.84
N ILE A 22 -13.94 -5.97 -0.27
CA ILE A 22 -13.64 -5.73 1.15
C ILE A 22 -13.49 -4.22 1.44
N LEU A 23 -12.91 -3.46 0.51
CA LEU A 23 -12.81 -2.02 0.62
C LEU A 23 -14.20 -1.37 0.60
N ASP A 24 -15.11 -1.88 -0.21
CA ASP A 24 -16.51 -1.44 -0.24
C ASP A 24 -17.25 -1.77 1.06
N VAL A 25 -17.00 -2.95 1.66
CA VAL A 25 -17.47 -3.26 3.03
C VAL A 25 -16.95 -2.22 4.02
N SER A 26 -15.67 -1.86 3.95
CA SER A 26 -15.08 -0.83 4.79
C SER A 26 -15.79 0.52 4.65
N LYS A 27 -15.99 0.99 3.41
CA LYS A 27 -16.70 2.26 3.13
C LYS A 27 -18.12 2.22 3.66
N GLN A 28 -18.80 1.08 3.51
CA GLN A 28 -20.17 0.93 3.97
C GLN A 28 -20.26 0.92 5.50
N ALA A 29 -19.30 0.31 6.19
CA ALA A 29 -19.22 0.32 7.65
C ALA A 29 -19.04 1.75 8.18
N GLU A 30 -18.16 2.55 7.58
CA GLU A 30 -17.97 3.96 7.95
C GLU A 30 -19.25 4.79 7.74
N ARG A 31 -19.87 4.69 6.55
CA ARG A 31 -21.14 5.38 6.28
C ARG A 31 -22.23 4.98 7.27
N THR A 32 -22.26 3.73 7.69
CA THR A 32 -23.22 3.22 8.67
C THR A 32 -22.94 3.80 10.06
N ALA A 33 -21.68 3.87 10.48
CA ALA A 33 -21.28 4.51 11.72
C ALA A 33 -21.66 6.00 11.74
N ASP A 34 -21.33 6.74 10.68
CA ASP A 34 -21.68 8.15 10.52
C ASP A 34 -23.20 8.36 10.58
N ASN A 35 -23.98 7.47 9.94
CA ASN A 35 -25.43 7.52 9.99
C ASN A 35 -25.97 7.28 11.40
N ILE A 36 -25.43 6.29 12.13
CA ILE A 36 -25.81 6.01 13.52
C ILE A 36 -25.52 7.23 14.41
N HIS A 37 -24.38 7.90 14.23
CA HIS A 37 -24.07 9.13 14.97
C HIS A 37 -25.08 10.24 14.63
N ALA A 38 -25.18 10.61 13.35
CA ALA A 38 -25.96 11.77 12.92
C ALA A 38 -27.47 11.62 13.15
N ASN A 39 -28.02 10.42 12.95
CA ASN A 39 -29.47 10.18 13.02
C ASN A 39 -29.91 9.41 14.27
N GLY A 40 -28.99 8.72 14.94
CA GLY A 40 -29.29 7.90 16.10
C GLY A 40 -28.81 8.52 17.42
N VAL A 41 -27.56 8.98 17.49
CA VAL A 41 -26.96 9.47 18.74
C VAL A 41 -27.27 10.96 18.96
N ASP A 42 -26.97 11.80 17.97
CA ASP A 42 -27.03 13.25 18.13
C ASP A 42 -28.45 13.77 18.44
N PRO A 43 -29.53 13.32 17.76
CA PRO A 43 -30.87 13.80 18.04
C PRO A 43 -31.37 13.42 19.45
N LEU A 44 -30.87 12.31 20.00
CA LEU A 44 -31.28 11.85 21.33
C LEU A 44 -30.72 12.73 22.46
N VAL A 45 -29.67 13.52 22.19
CA VAL A 45 -29.13 14.45 23.19
C VAL A 45 -30.18 15.49 23.57
N ASP A 46 -30.87 16.04 22.57
CA ASP A 46 -31.84 17.12 22.78
C ASP A 46 -33.26 16.59 23.08
N HIS A 47 -33.64 15.46 22.48
CA HIS A 47 -35.01 14.95 22.54
C HIS A 47 -35.24 13.90 23.63
N TRP A 48 -34.18 13.28 24.16
CA TRP A 48 -34.30 12.27 25.21
C TRP A 48 -33.12 12.32 26.20
N PRO A 49 -33.02 13.38 27.03
CA PRO A 49 -31.85 13.63 27.88
C PRO A 49 -31.82 12.80 29.18
N ASP A 50 -32.85 12.00 29.46
CA ASP A 50 -32.94 11.24 30.69
C ASP A 50 -31.94 10.07 30.74
N HIS A 51 -31.89 9.38 31.89
CA HIS A 51 -31.00 8.24 32.09
C HIS A 51 -31.21 7.12 31.06
N THR A 52 -32.46 6.86 30.67
CA THR A 52 -32.78 5.82 29.66
C THR A 52 -32.29 6.23 28.28
N GLY A 53 -32.45 7.51 27.92
CA GLY A 53 -31.91 8.08 26.71
C GLY A 53 -30.38 8.04 26.66
N THR A 54 -29.69 8.24 27.78
CA THR A 54 -28.24 8.01 27.88
C THR A 54 -27.87 6.56 27.57
N LEU A 55 -28.54 5.59 28.18
CA LEU A 55 -28.27 4.16 27.90
C LEU A 55 -28.52 3.80 26.42
N ALA A 56 -29.55 4.38 25.80
CA ALA A 56 -29.82 4.20 24.38
C ALA A 56 -28.71 4.80 23.50
N ARG A 57 -28.25 6.02 23.82
CA ARG A 57 -27.12 6.66 23.12
C ARG A 57 -25.83 5.85 23.25
N ASP A 58 -25.52 5.35 24.44
CA ASP A 58 -24.31 4.55 24.68
C ASP A 58 -24.34 3.25 23.86
N SER A 59 -25.50 2.60 23.77
CA SER A 59 -25.69 1.40 22.94
C SER A 59 -25.49 1.69 21.45
N LEU A 60 -26.04 2.80 20.95
CA LEU A 60 -25.87 3.22 19.55
C LEU A 60 -24.43 3.63 19.25
N ALA A 61 -23.78 4.38 20.14
CA ALA A 61 -22.38 4.77 20.00
C ALA A 61 -21.45 3.55 20.03
N SER A 62 -21.76 2.54 20.84
CA SER A 62 -21.05 1.26 20.82
C SER A 62 -21.23 0.55 19.47
N CYS A 63 -22.45 0.51 18.92
CA CYS A 63 -22.70 -0.04 17.59
C CYS A 63 -21.91 0.68 16.48
N ALA A 64 -21.92 2.02 16.49
CA ALA A 64 -21.13 2.82 15.55
C ALA A 64 -19.62 2.54 15.68
N SER A 65 -19.11 2.44 16.91
CA SER A 65 -17.70 2.11 17.18
C SER A 65 -17.30 0.75 16.61
N ARG A 66 -18.17 -0.26 16.72
CA ARG A 66 -17.96 -1.59 16.12
C ARG A 66 -17.83 -1.51 14.60
N MET A 67 -18.68 -0.72 13.94
CA MET A 67 -18.64 -0.50 12.50
C MET A 67 -17.35 0.21 12.07
N VAL A 68 -16.90 1.22 12.82
CA VAL A 68 -15.61 1.88 12.58
C VAL A 68 -14.45 0.89 12.68
N ASN A 69 -14.41 0.06 13.73
CA ASN A 69 -13.37 -0.94 13.92
C ASN A 69 -13.37 -1.98 12.78
N ALA A 70 -14.54 -2.49 12.41
CA ALA A 70 -14.69 -3.42 11.30
C ALA A 70 -14.18 -2.80 9.98
N GLY A 71 -14.51 -1.54 9.70
CA GLY A 71 -14.03 -0.84 8.51
C GLY A 71 -12.51 -0.65 8.49
N ILE A 72 -11.91 -0.30 9.63
CA ILE A 72 -10.45 -0.16 9.76
C ILE A 72 -9.74 -1.50 9.50
N LEU A 73 -10.22 -2.59 10.11
CA LEU A 73 -9.64 -3.92 9.94
C LEU A 73 -9.82 -4.43 8.51
N ALA A 74 -10.99 -4.21 7.90
CA ALA A 74 -11.27 -4.56 6.51
C ALA A 74 -10.31 -3.88 5.54
N ARG A 75 -9.96 -2.59 5.74
CA ARG A 75 -8.93 -1.94 4.92
C ARG A 75 -7.56 -2.59 5.04
N GLY A 76 -7.18 -3.06 6.22
CA GLY A 76 -5.91 -3.79 6.41
C GLY A 76 -5.89 -5.06 5.56
N VAL A 77 -7.00 -5.80 5.54
CA VAL A 77 -7.17 -7.00 4.69
C VAL A 77 -7.15 -6.64 3.20
N ALA A 78 -7.87 -5.60 2.78
CA ALA A 78 -7.89 -5.17 1.38
C ALA A 78 -6.47 -4.81 0.90
N THR A 79 -5.71 -4.03 1.69
CA THR A 79 -4.31 -3.70 1.36
C THR A 79 -3.42 -4.94 1.22
N ALA A 80 -3.61 -5.96 2.07
CA ALA A 80 -2.84 -7.19 1.98
C ALA A 80 -3.15 -7.99 0.70
N LEU A 81 -4.41 -7.99 0.25
CA LEU A 81 -4.84 -8.67 -0.97
C LEU A 81 -4.40 -7.91 -2.24
N ASP A 82 -4.54 -6.59 -2.26
CA ASP A 82 -4.01 -5.74 -3.35
C ASP A 82 -2.50 -5.95 -3.52
N THR A 83 -1.77 -5.98 -2.41
CA THR A 83 -0.31 -6.21 -2.47
C THR A 83 0.03 -7.61 -2.95
N LEU A 84 -0.75 -8.62 -2.57
CA LEU A 84 -0.57 -9.98 -3.07
C LEU A 84 -0.80 -10.04 -4.58
N GLU A 85 -1.82 -9.34 -5.10
CA GLU A 85 -2.08 -9.24 -6.53
C GLU A 85 -0.87 -8.66 -7.28
N ASP A 86 -0.38 -7.50 -6.85
CA ASP A 86 0.78 -6.83 -7.44
C ASP A 86 2.03 -7.74 -7.39
N ALA A 87 2.31 -8.32 -6.22
CA ALA A 87 3.50 -9.15 -5.99
C ALA A 87 3.49 -10.44 -6.82
N ILE A 88 2.36 -11.16 -6.86
CA ILE A 88 2.22 -12.36 -7.68
C ILE A 88 2.25 -12.01 -9.16
N GLY A 89 1.64 -10.89 -9.57
CA GLY A 89 1.74 -10.41 -10.94
C GLY A 89 3.20 -10.15 -11.36
N ILE A 90 4.00 -9.54 -10.48
CA ILE A 90 5.44 -9.30 -10.70
C ILE A 90 6.20 -10.63 -10.78
N ALA A 91 5.98 -11.53 -9.84
CA ALA A 91 6.60 -12.86 -9.82
C ALA A 91 6.24 -13.68 -11.09
N GLN A 92 5.00 -13.63 -11.58
CA GLN A 92 4.59 -14.29 -12.82
C GLN A 92 5.36 -13.75 -14.03
N ARG A 93 5.61 -12.43 -14.11
CA ARG A 93 6.42 -11.86 -15.19
C ARG A 93 7.89 -12.21 -15.08
N MET A 94 8.43 -12.27 -13.87
CA MET A 94 9.79 -12.78 -13.64
C MET A 94 9.91 -14.23 -14.14
N LEU A 95 8.90 -15.07 -13.84
CA LEU A 95 8.82 -16.45 -14.31
C LEU A 95 8.77 -16.55 -15.85
N VAL A 96 7.95 -15.73 -16.49
CA VAL A 96 7.86 -15.65 -17.97
C VAL A 96 9.19 -15.19 -18.57
N SER A 97 9.86 -14.21 -17.96
CA SER A 97 11.17 -13.74 -18.39
C SER A 97 12.23 -14.85 -18.27
N ALA A 98 12.24 -15.59 -17.16
CA ALA A 98 13.18 -16.69 -16.91
C ALA A 98 12.98 -17.84 -17.91
N THR A 99 11.74 -18.24 -18.16
CA THR A 99 11.41 -19.29 -19.15
C THR A 99 11.73 -18.85 -20.58
N THR A 100 11.50 -17.57 -20.92
CA THR A 100 11.91 -17.00 -22.22
C THR A 100 13.43 -16.96 -22.35
N PHE A 101 14.15 -16.60 -21.29
CA PHE A 101 15.60 -16.61 -21.26
C PHE A 101 16.16 -18.02 -21.53
N ALA A 102 15.61 -19.03 -20.87
CA ALA A 102 15.99 -20.44 -21.04
C ALA A 102 15.73 -20.91 -22.48
N THR A 103 14.50 -20.74 -22.96
CA THR A 103 14.08 -21.22 -24.29
C THR A 103 14.81 -20.53 -25.44
N SER A 104 15.13 -19.23 -25.31
CA SER A 104 15.93 -18.49 -26.30
C SER A 104 17.36 -19.03 -26.48
N ARG A 105 17.83 -19.82 -25.52
CA ARG A 105 19.17 -20.44 -25.48
C ARG A 105 19.11 -21.95 -25.74
N ASN A 106 17.99 -22.43 -26.27
CA ASN A 106 17.71 -23.85 -26.53
C ASN A 106 17.74 -24.71 -25.24
N LEU A 107 17.49 -24.14 -24.07
CA LEU A 107 17.27 -24.91 -22.86
C LEU A 107 15.81 -25.33 -22.77
N THR A 108 15.56 -26.42 -22.04
CA THR A 108 14.20 -26.91 -21.77
C THR A 108 13.81 -26.61 -20.33
N VAL A 109 12.54 -26.31 -20.11
CA VAL A 109 11.96 -26.13 -18.77
C VAL A 109 10.81 -27.11 -18.65
N ASP A 110 10.82 -27.93 -17.60
CA ASP A 110 9.76 -28.91 -17.36
C ASP A 110 8.53 -28.29 -16.66
N GLU A 111 7.52 -29.11 -16.40
CA GLU A 111 6.29 -28.68 -15.72
C GLU A 111 6.48 -28.24 -14.26
N ASN A 112 7.61 -28.61 -13.65
CA ASN A 112 7.97 -28.25 -12.28
C ASN A 112 8.88 -27.01 -12.23
N GLY A 113 9.26 -26.44 -13.38
CA GLY A 113 10.19 -25.31 -13.46
C GLY A 113 11.67 -25.70 -13.43
N THR A 114 12.00 -26.98 -13.63
CA THR A 114 13.39 -27.45 -13.68
C THR A 114 13.97 -27.17 -15.06
N VAL A 115 15.12 -26.48 -15.11
CA VAL A 115 15.81 -26.18 -16.36
C VAL A 115 16.83 -27.28 -16.69
N ALA A 116 16.79 -27.80 -17.92
CA ALA A 116 17.69 -28.82 -18.41
C ALA A 116 18.38 -28.42 -19.72
N VAL A 117 19.66 -28.80 -19.82
CA VAL A 117 20.45 -28.74 -21.06
C VAL A 117 20.09 -29.97 -21.89
N PRO A 118 19.69 -29.81 -23.17
CA PRO A 118 19.39 -30.95 -24.04
C PRO A 118 20.61 -31.86 -24.27
N ASP A 119 20.35 -33.17 -24.37
CA ASP A 119 21.39 -34.19 -24.58
C ASP A 119 22.15 -34.06 -25.91
N ASP A 120 21.58 -33.37 -26.91
CA ASP A 120 22.18 -33.12 -28.22
C ASP A 120 23.06 -31.85 -28.26
N THR A 121 23.24 -31.18 -27.12
CA THR A 121 24.13 -30.02 -26.99
C THR A 121 25.57 -30.41 -27.31
N SER A 122 26.21 -29.64 -28.20
CA SER A 122 27.59 -29.88 -28.60
C SER A 122 28.56 -29.80 -27.40
N ALA A 123 29.64 -30.57 -27.42
CA ALA A 123 30.64 -30.52 -26.34
C ALA A 123 31.31 -29.13 -26.20
N GLU A 124 31.40 -28.36 -27.29
CA GLU A 124 31.94 -27.00 -27.28
C GLU A 124 30.98 -26.01 -26.61
N ASP A 125 29.67 -26.23 -26.74
CA ASP A 125 28.64 -25.35 -26.18
C ASP A 125 28.19 -25.76 -24.77
N TYR A 126 28.46 -26.99 -24.35
CA TYR A 126 27.95 -27.57 -23.11
C TYR A 126 28.27 -26.72 -21.87
N SER A 127 29.51 -26.28 -21.71
CA SER A 127 29.92 -25.44 -20.56
C SER A 127 29.15 -24.13 -20.49
N ARG A 128 28.82 -23.54 -21.65
CA ARG A 128 28.04 -22.30 -21.73
C ARG A 128 26.56 -22.56 -21.48
N ALA A 129 26.03 -23.68 -21.97
CA ALA A 129 24.67 -24.12 -21.69
C ALA A 129 24.43 -24.37 -20.21
N ILE A 130 25.41 -24.91 -19.48
CA ILE A 130 25.34 -25.10 -18.02
C ILE A 130 25.25 -23.75 -17.29
N LEU A 131 26.07 -22.76 -17.65
CA LEU A 131 26.00 -21.42 -17.06
C LEU A 131 24.61 -20.79 -17.25
N TRP A 132 24.07 -20.87 -18.47
CA TRP A 132 22.72 -20.36 -18.75
C TRP A 132 21.61 -21.14 -18.05
N ARG A 133 21.80 -22.45 -17.88
CA ARG A 133 20.87 -23.29 -17.11
C ARG A 133 20.82 -22.83 -15.67
N ASP A 134 21.99 -22.65 -15.04
CA ASP A 134 22.09 -22.22 -13.66
C ASP A 134 21.48 -20.81 -13.47
N GLU A 135 21.74 -19.88 -14.39
CA GLU A 135 21.14 -18.54 -14.39
C GLU A 135 19.61 -18.58 -14.53
N ALA A 136 19.10 -19.37 -15.50
CA ALA A 136 17.66 -19.53 -15.69
C ALA A 136 16.98 -20.19 -14.48
N GLN A 137 17.63 -21.19 -13.87
CA GLN A 137 17.11 -21.85 -12.68
C GLN A 137 17.04 -20.87 -11.51
N SER A 138 18.09 -20.08 -11.29
CA SER A 138 18.08 -19.03 -10.24
C SER A 138 16.93 -18.05 -10.45
N MET A 139 16.70 -17.58 -11.68
CA MET A 139 15.59 -16.66 -11.95
C MET A 139 14.21 -17.28 -11.71
N ILE A 140 14.04 -18.58 -11.96
CA ILE A 140 12.79 -19.30 -11.65
C ILE A 140 12.63 -19.44 -10.14
N ASP A 141 13.69 -19.85 -9.44
CA ASP A 141 13.69 -20.04 -7.99
C ASP A 141 13.39 -18.72 -7.27
N ASP A 142 14.00 -17.60 -7.70
CA ASP A 142 13.76 -16.26 -7.17
C ASP A 142 12.29 -15.83 -7.35
N ALA A 143 11.69 -16.12 -8.52
CA ALA A 143 10.29 -15.81 -8.77
C ALA A 143 9.34 -16.61 -7.86
N VAL A 144 9.62 -17.90 -7.66
CA VAL A 144 8.85 -18.78 -6.77
C VAL A 144 9.04 -18.40 -5.30
N GLU A 145 10.24 -18.00 -4.90
CA GLU A 145 10.54 -17.50 -3.55
C GLU A 145 9.79 -16.19 -3.28
N ALA A 146 9.83 -15.22 -4.20
CA ALA A 146 9.08 -13.98 -4.10
C ALA A 146 7.57 -14.23 -3.94
N ALA A 147 7.00 -15.12 -4.76
CA ALA A 147 5.59 -15.51 -4.64
C ALA A 147 5.27 -16.18 -3.29
N SER A 148 6.16 -17.06 -2.81
CA SER A 148 6.02 -17.72 -1.51
C SER A 148 6.17 -16.75 -0.33
N GLN A 149 6.94 -15.68 -0.48
CA GLN A 149 7.04 -14.62 0.52
C GLN A 149 5.76 -13.78 0.55
N ALA A 150 5.27 -13.35 -0.61
CA ALA A 150 4.04 -12.59 -0.75
C ALA A 150 2.82 -13.33 -0.18
N ASP A 151 2.66 -14.63 -0.49
CA ASP A 151 1.59 -15.48 0.04
C ASP A 151 1.58 -15.51 1.58
N ARG A 152 2.75 -15.75 2.19
CA ARG A 152 2.90 -15.77 3.66
C ARG A 152 2.62 -14.40 4.27
N SER A 153 3.18 -13.35 3.68
CA SER A 153 3.00 -11.97 4.15
C SER A 153 1.53 -11.56 4.12
N CYS A 154 0.80 -11.92 3.06
CA CYS A 154 -0.63 -11.69 2.95
C CYS A 154 -1.41 -12.45 4.03
N LEU A 155 -1.14 -13.75 4.21
CA LEU A 155 -1.81 -14.58 5.22
C LEU A 155 -1.58 -14.03 6.65
N ASP A 156 -0.35 -13.60 6.96
CA ASP A 156 -0.01 -13.01 8.25
C ASP A 156 -0.78 -11.71 8.48
N ALA A 157 -0.87 -10.84 7.47
CA ALA A 157 -1.62 -9.58 7.54
C ALA A 157 -3.13 -9.81 7.71
N ILE A 158 -3.72 -10.74 6.94
CA ILE A 158 -5.14 -11.11 7.08
C ILE A 158 -5.41 -11.65 8.48
N THR A 159 -4.54 -12.54 8.98
CA THR A 159 -4.66 -13.11 10.32
C THR A 159 -4.57 -12.04 11.41
N ALA A 160 -3.66 -11.08 11.27
CA ALA A 160 -3.50 -9.98 12.22
C ALA A 160 -4.73 -9.06 12.29
N CYS A 161 -5.42 -8.88 11.16
CA CYS A 161 -6.65 -8.09 11.05
C CYS A 161 -7.94 -8.89 11.34
N SER A 162 -7.87 -10.22 11.37
CA SER A 162 -9.01 -11.11 11.67
C SER A 162 -9.26 -11.22 13.18
N VAL A 163 -9.60 -10.09 13.80
CA VAL A 163 -9.97 -9.99 15.21
C VAL A 163 -11.43 -9.59 15.36
N ASP A 164 -12.05 -10.00 16.46
CA ASP A 164 -13.43 -9.59 16.75
C ASP A 164 -13.47 -8.05 16.95
N PRO A 165 -14.19 -7.31 16.10
CA PRO A 165 -14.27 -5.84 16.18
C PRO A 165 -14.88 -5.35 17.51
N ASP A 166 -15.59 -6.22 18.23
CA ASP A 166 -16.21 -5.94 19.53
C ASP A 166 -15.20 -6.03 20.67
N SER A 167 -14.09 -6.73 20.44
CA SER A 167 -13.04 -7.00 21.44
C SER A 167 -11.86 -6.04 21.39
N VAL A 168 -11.84 -5.12 20.42
CA VAL A 168 -10.70 -4.22 20.17
C VAL A 168 -11.11 -2.75 20.25
N SER A 169 -10.18 -1.89 20.68
CA SER A 169 -10.34 -0.45 20.54
C SER A 169 -10.04 -0.01 19.10
N SER A 170 -10.51 1.18 18.73
CA SER A 170 -10.18 1.77 17.42
C SER A 170 -8.69 2.01 17.26
N ASP A 171 -7.96 2.30 18.34
CA ASP A 171 -6.51 2.49 18.28
C ASP A 171 -5.78 1.18 17.99
N THR A 172 -6.18 0.08 18.64
CA THR A 172 -5.65 -1.25 18.32
C THR A 172 -6.00 -1.67 16.89
N ALA A 173 -7.21 -1.36 16.41
CA ALA A 173 -7.59 -1.63 15.02
C ALA A 173 -6.72 -0.84 14.04
N ARG A 174 -6.45 0.46 14.31
CA ARG A 174 -5.56 1.29 13.48
C ARG A 174 -4.13 0.81 13.50
N GLU A 175 -3.64 0.36 14.65
CA GLU A 175 -2.30 -0.21 14.77
C GLU A 175 -2.15 -1.47 13.91
N LYS A 176 -3.13 -2.38 13.98
CA LYS A 176 -3.17 -3.58 13.13
C LYS A 176 -3.22 -3.24 11.65
N GLN A 177 -4.07 -2.29 11.25
CA GLN A 177 -4.14 -1.80 9.89
C GLN A 177 -2.78 -1.21 9.44
N ALA A 178 -2.15 -0.40 10.30
CA ALA A 178 -0.85 0.20 10.00
C ALA A 178 0.26 -0.85 9.85
N GLN A 179 0.23 -1.91 10.67
CA GLN A 179 1.14 -3.05 10.53
C GLN A 179 0.94 -3.78 9.20
N ALA A 180 -0.32 -4.00 8.78
CA ALA A 180 -0.63 -4.60 7.48
C ALA A 180 -0.12 -3.73 6.31
N VAL A 181 -0.32 -2.40 6.37
CA VAL A 181 0.22 -1.46 5.38
C VAL A 181 1.75 -1.48 5.36
N GLN A 182 2.41 -1.53 6.52
CA GLN A 182 3.87 -1.59 6.59
C GLN A 182 4.41 -2.91 6.01
N ALA A 183 3.75 -4.03 6.31
CA ALA A 183 4.08 -5.33 5.74
C ALA A 183 3.93 -5.32 4.21
N ALA A 184 2.84 -4.73 3.70
CA ALA A 184 2.61 -4.54 2.27
C ALA A 184 3.70 -3.71 1.59
N LEU A 185 4.07 -2.56 2.15
CA LEU A 185 5.16 -1.73 1.61
C LEU A 185 6.51 -2.47 1.62
N LYS A 186 6.77 -3.22 2.70
CA LYS A 186 7.97 -4.07 2.78
C LYS A 186 7.96 -5.17 1.74
N GLU A 187 6.82 -5.77 1.45
CA GLU A 187 6.66 -6.78 0.41
C GLU A 187 7.00 -6.18 -0.96
N MET A 188 6.38 -5.06 -1.32
CA MET A 188 6.66 -4.34 -2.56
C MET A 188 8.14 -3.97 -2.70
N ARG A 189 8.78 -3.59 -1.59
CA ARG A 189 10.23 -3.33 -1.55
C ARG A 189 11.06 -4.58 -1.84
N ASN A 190 10.68 -5.74 -1.34
CA ASN A 190 11.45 -6.98 -1.54
C ASN A 190 11.39 -7.48 -2.99
N LEU A 191 10.45 -6.98 -3.80
CA LEU A 191 10.39 -7.27 -5.24
C LEU A 191 11.44 -6.53 -6.07
N LEU A 192 12.17 -5.58 -5.47
CA LEU A 192 13.21 -4.83 -6.17
C LEU A 192 14.45 -5.73 -6.37
N PRO A 193 15.03 -5.75 -7.58
CA PRO A 193 16.27 -6.45 -7.87
C PRO A 193 17.48 -5.69 -7.30
N ASP A 194 17.55 -5.54 -5.98
CA ASP A 194 18.64 -4.84 -5.29
C ASP A 194 19.96 -5.62 -5.41
N GLY A 195 21.06 -4.91 -5.58
CA GLY A 195 22.39 -5.48 -5.79
C GLY A 195 22.61 -6.15 -7.16
N GLN A 196 21.60 -6.19 -8.03
CA GLN A 196 21.74 -6.75 -9.38
C GLN A 196 22.44 -5.76 -10.34
N PRO A 197 23.08 -6.28 -11.41
CA PRO A 197 23.69 -5.42 -12.42
C PRO A 197 22.71 -4.42 -13.05
N PRO A 198 23.13 -3.17 -13.37
CA PRO A 198 22.28 -2.13 -13.92
C PRO A 198 21.48 -2.52 -15.18
N GLU A 199 22.02 -3.43 -16.00
CA GLU A 199 21.36 -3.97 -17.17
C GLU A 199 20.19 -4.90 -16.84
N GLU A 200 20.28 -5.66 -15.75
CA GLU A 200 19.24 -6.56 -15.28
C GLU A 200 18.09 -5.76 -14.66
N VAL A 201 18.43 -4.77 -13.83
CA VAL A 201 17.44 -3.82 -13.28
C VAL A 201 16.67 -3.13 -14.40
N ARG A 202 17.35 -2.70 -15.46
CA ARG A 202 16.70 -2.06 -16.61
C ARG A 202 15.77 -3.01 -17.34
N ARG A 203 16.18 -4.28 -17.52
CA ARG A 203 15.36 -5.31 -18.16
C ARG A 203 14.13 -5.63 -17.32
N TRP A 204 14.30 -5.77 -16.01
CA TRP A 204 13.21 -5.94 -15.05
C TRP A 204 12.20 -4.80 -15.15
N TRP A 205 12.66 -3.55 -15.04
CA TRP A 205 11.79 -2.37 -15.11
C TRP A 205 11.02 -2.28 -16.42
N ALA A 206 11.68 -2.57 -17.56
CA ALA A 206 11.06 -2.59 -18.88
C ALA A 206 10.05 -3.74 -19.06
N GLY A 207 10.16 -4.81 -18.26
CA GLY A 207 9.21 -5.92 -18.26
C GLY A 207 7.95 -5.66 -17.43
N LEU A 208 7.90 -4.59 -16.63
CA LEU A 208 6.73 -4.24 -15.83
C LEU A 208 5.68 -3.50 -16.66
N THR A 209 4.40 -3.66 -16.30
CA THR A 209 3.32 -2.85 -16.87
C THR A 209 3.37 -1.42 -16.31
N PRO A 210 2.78 -0.43 -17.02
CA PRO A 210 2.68 0.94 -16.50
C PRO A 210 2.05 1.02 -15.12
N GLU A 211 1.04 0.19 -14.86
CA GLU A 211 0.34 0.09 -13.58
C GLU A 211 1.29 -0.35 -12.45
N GLN A 212 2.06 -1.42 -12.65
CA GLN A 212 3.05 -1.85 -11.63
C GLN A 212 4.19 -0.87 -11.44
N GLN A 213 4.65 -0.23 -12.51
CA GLN A 213 5.64 0.84 -12.39
C GLN A 213 5.09 1.97 -11.53
N LEU A 214 3.81 2.34 -11.70
CA LEU A 214 3.16 3.35 -10.89
C LEU A 214 3.01 2.90 -9.43
N GLN A 215 2.67 1.64 -9.17
CA GLN A 215 2.56 1.11 -7.81
C GLN A 215 3.91 1.13 -7.09
N LEU A 216 4.99 0.67 -7.73
CA LEU A 216 6.34 0.73 -7.14
C LEU A 216 6.79 2.19 -6.90
N LYS A 217 6.50 3.11 -7.82
CA LYS A 217 6.76 4.55 -7.62
C LYS A 217 6.04 5.11 -6.40
N ARG A 218 4.86 4.59 -6.05
CA ARG A 218 4.07 5.03 -4.89
C ARG A 218 4.51 4.34 -3.60
N ALA A 219 4.81 3.06 -3.67
CA ALA A 219 5.12 2.23 -2.50
C ALA A 219 6.56 2.47 -2.00
N VAL A 220 7.53 2.53 -2.91
CA VAL A 220 8.96 2.56 -2.59
C VAL A 220 9.73 3.61 -3.39
N PRO A 221 9.29 4.89 -3.37
CA PRO A 221 9.90 5.95 -4.19
C PRO A 221 11.38 6.20 -3.87
N VAL A 222 11.79 6.04 -2.62
CA VAL A 222 13.16 6.33 -2.17
C VAL A 222 14.11 5.26 -2.68
N GLU A 223 13.79 4.00 -2.41
CA GLU A 223 14.56 2.85 -2.87
C GLU A 223 14.63 2.81 -4.39
N LEU A 224 13.53 3.12 -5.08
CA LEU A 224 13.50 3.17 -6.54
C LEU A 224 14.37 4.31 -7.10
N ALA A 225 14.40 5.48 -6.45
CA ALA A 225 15.28 6.58 -6.87
C ALA A 225 16.77 6.24 -6.70
N ASP A 226 17.10 5.50 -5.63
CA ASP A 226 18.46 5.09 -5.31
C ASP A 226 18.92 3.86 -6.13
N LEU A 227 17.98 3.10 -6.72
CA LEU A 227 18.28 1.91 -7.52
C LEU A 227 19.12 2.23 -8.77
N ASP A 228 20.23 1.51 -8.93
CA ASP A 228 21.12 1.64 -10.09
C ASP A 228 20.55 0.92 -11.32
N GLY A 229 20.69 1.54 -12.51
CA GLY A 229 20.22 0.96 -13.78
C GLY A 229 18.92 1.53 -14.35
N LEU A 230 18.12 2.21 -13.52
CA LEU A 230 16.95 2.97 -14.00
C LEU A 230 17.35 4.18 -14.85
N SER A 231 16.49 4.53 -15.81
CA SER A 231 16.74 5.68 -16.69
C SER A 231 16.66 7.00 -15.91
N LYS A 232 17.39 8.02 -16.39
CA LYS A 232 17.31 9.37 -15.81
C LYS A 232 15.91 9.96 -15.87
N ASP A 233 15.11 9.57 -16.86
CA ASP A 233 13.73 10.03 -17.00
C ASP A 233 12.85 9.45 -15.89
N VAL A 234 12.98 8.16 -15.56
CA VAL A 234 12.27 7.54 -14.43
C VAL A 234 12.67 8.19 -13.11
N LYS A 235 13.97 8.42 -12.90
CA LYS A 235 14.45 9.11 -11.69
C LYS A 235 13.93 10.56 -11.62
N ARG A 236 13.83 11.25 -12.75
CA ARG A 236 13.24 12.60 -12.82
C ARG A 236 11.74 12.59 -12.53
N GLU A 237 10.99 11.59 -13.00
CA GLU A 237 9.56 11.47 -12.68
C GLU A 237 9.30 11.29 -11.18
N LEU A 238 10.24 10.67 -10.46
CA LEU A 238 10.17 10.52 -9.00
C LEU A 238 10.47 11.83 -8.27
N THR A 239 11.49 12.57 -8.71
CA THR A 239 12.02 13.75 -8.01
C THR A 239 11.41 15.09 -8.44
N ASP A 240 10.88 15.18 -9.66
CA ASP A 240 10.30 16.40 -10.22
C ASP A 240 8.77 16.33 -10.26
N SER A 241 8.14 16.90 -9.23
CA SER A 241 6.68 17.01 -9.14
C SER A 241 6.12 18.29 -9.78
N GLY A 242 6.97 19.21 -10.26
CA GLY A 242 6.57 20.55 -10.66
C GLY A 242 6.02 21.44 -9.52
N ARG A 243 6.08 20.98 -8.26
CA ARG A 243 5.55 21.68 -7.08
C ARG A 243 6.61 22.46 -6.28
N GLY A 244 7.85 22.50 -6.78
CA GLY A 244 8.95 23.24 -6.14
C GLY A 244 9.64 22.51 -4.98
N TYR A 245 9.31 21.25 -4.75
CA TYR A 245 9.99 20.38 -3.79
C TYR A 245 10.20 18.99 -4.40
N ASP A 246 11.22 18.29 -3.90
CA ASP A 246 11.54 16.91 -4.28
C ASP A 246 10.69 15.94 -3.44
N PRO A 247 9.75 15.18 -4.05
CA PRO A 247 8.92 14.22 -3.33
C PRO A 247 9.72 13.09 -2.69
N VAL A 248 10.80 12.63 -3.33
CA VAL A 248 11.64 11.54 -2.82
C VAL A 248 12.32 12.00 -1.54
N GLU A 249 12.94 13.17 -1.55
CA GLU A 249 13.58 13.71 -0.34
C GLU A 249 12.58 14.05 0.75
N THR A 250 11.34 14.43 0.39
CA THR A 250 10.26 14.62 1.37
C THR A 250 9.91 13.29 2.06
N VAL A 251 9.80 12.20 1.30
CA VAL A 251 9.55 10.86 1.85
C VAL A 251 10.75 10.38 2.66
N ARG A 252 11.97 10.54 2.14
CA ARG A 252 13.22 10.18 2.84
C ARG A 252 13.32 10.90 4.19
N PHE A 253 13.00 12.20 4.23
CA PHE A 253 12.94 12.98 5.45
C PHE A 253 11.87 12.47 6.42
N ALA A 254 10.67 12.17 5.93
CA ALA A 254 9.59 11.66 6.75
C ALA A 254 9.93 10.30 7.39
N ILE A 255 10.56 9.39 6.63
CA ILE A 255 11.05 8.10 7.14
C ILE A 255 12.11 8.33 8.23
N ALA A 256 13.08 9.21 7.99
CA ALA A 256 14.17 9.47 8.93
C ALA A 256 13.72 10.17 10.22
N ASN A 257 12.58 10.86 10.20
CA ASN A 257 12.08 11.66 11.32
C ASN A 257 10.74 11.16 11.88
N ALA A 258 10.34 9.93 11.55
CA ALA A 258 9.04 9.39 11.94
C ALA A 258 8.83 9.32 13.47
N GLU A 259 9.91 9.25 14.25
CA GLU A 259 9.91 9.19 15.72
C GLU A 259 10.53 10.45 16.37
N ASN A 260 10.71 11.53 15.59
CA ASN A 260 11.31 12.76 16.08
C ASN A 260 10.25 13.71 16.65
N ASP A 261 9.98 13.56 17.95
CA ASP A 261 9.01 14.38 18.68
C ASP A 261 9.38 15.88 18.74
N GLU A 262 10.64 16.25 18.48
CA GLU A 262 11.06 17.67 18.45
C GLU A 262 10.46 18.44 17.27
N LEU A 263 10.02 17.74 16.23
CA LEU A 263 9.35 18.31 15.07
C LEU A 263 7.83 18.45 15.26
N ASP A 264 7.27 17.97 16.38
CA ASP A 264 5.86 18.15 16.74
C ASP A 264 5.61 19.57 17.29
N ILE A 265 5.85 20.56 16.43
CA ILE A 265 5.75 21.99 16.75
C ILE A 265 4.30 22.51 16.77
N PHE A 266 3.33 21.65 16.47
CA PHE A 266 1.90 21.97 16.54
C PHE A 266 1.27 21.24 17.72
N GLY A 267 1.45 21.78 18.92
CA GLY A 267 0.70 21.32 20.09
C GLY A 267 -0.81 21.30 19.79
N SER A 268 -1.36 20.10 19.62
CA SER A 268 -2.79 19.74 19.75
C SER A 268 -3.78 20.89 19.44
N ILE A 269 -3.99 21.21 18.16
CA ILE A 269 -5.18 21.99 17.74
C ILE A 269 -6.34 21.06 17.33
N LEU A 270 -6.11 19.74 17.26
CA LEU A 270 -7.10 18.75 16.82
C LEU A 270 -7.50 17.68 17.87
N THR A 271 -7.29 17.91 19.16
CA THR A 271 -7.76 16.99 20.21
C THR A 271 -8.52 17.73 21.31
N PRO A 272 -9.85 17.49 21.51
CA PRO A 272 -10.45 17.74 22.81
C PRO A 272 -9.87 16.75 23.81
N SER A 273 -9.65 17.26 25.01
CA SER A 273 -8.87 16.66 26.10
C SER A 273 -9.15 15.19 26.40
N GLY A 274 -8.05 14.44 26.57
CA GLY A 274 -8.04 13.24 27.41
C GLY A 274 -7.80 11.95 26.65
N SER A 275 -6.59 11.71 26.15
CA SER A 275 -6.06 10.36 25.95
C SER A 275 -4.55 10.41 25.70
N SER A 276 -3.84 9.49 26.34
CA SER A 276 -2.44 9.15 26.10
C SER A 276 -2.30 8.52 24.70
N SER A 277 -2.37 9.37 23.67
CA SER A 277 -2.49 9.00 22.26
C SER A 277 -1.34 9.54 21.40
N SER A 278 -0.18 9.77 22.00
CA SER A 278 1.07 9.99 21.27
C SER A 278 1.71 8.63 21.01
N VAL A 279 1.47 8.07 19.81
CA VAL A 279 2.32 7.11 19.07
C VAL A 279 1.61 6.60 17.79
N THR A 280 0.29 6.64 17.70
CA THR A 280 -0.43 6.02 16.56
C THR A 280 -1.02 7.00 15.54
N ALA A 281 -1.25 8.27 15.91
CA ALA A 281 -1.86 9.27 15.01
C ALA A 281 -0.88 9.93 14.02
N GLY A 282 0.42 9.93 14.32
CA GLY A 282 1.48 10.44 13.43
C GLY A 282 1.73 9.57 12.19
N LYS A 283 1.19 8.35 12.14
CA LYS A 283 1.41 7.39 11.04
C LYS A 283 0.38 7.46 9.90
N GLN A 284 -0.73 8.23 10.05
CA GLN A 284 -1.86 8.20 9.11
C GLN A 284 -2.13 9.51 8.34
N SER A 285 -1.39 10.58 8.57
CA SER A 285 -1.78 11.92 8.12
C SER A 285 -0.92 12.51 7.00
N ALA A 286 -0.74 11.79 5.88
CA ALA A 286 -0.20 12.44 4.67
C ALA A 286 -0.54 11.77 3.32
N TRP A 287 -0.85 10.46 3.26
CA TRP A 287 -0.79 9.76 1.97
C TRP A 287 -2.08 9.13 1.44
N ILE A 288 -3.24 9.27 2.11
CA ILE A 288 -4.54 8.79 1.60
C ILE A 288 -5.60 9.90 1.59
N ARG A 289 -5.27 11.07 1.01
CA ARG A 289 -6.29 12.04 0.56
C ARG A 289 -5.85 12.75 -0.72
N ARG A 290 -6.20 12.20 -1.89
CA ARG A 290 -6.79 12.94 -3.03
C ARG A 290 -6.96 12.07 -4.28
N CYS A 291 -8.21 11.83 -4.64
CA CYS A 291 -8.66 11.93 -6.03
C CYS A 291 -9.92 12.82 -6.04
N PRO A 292 -9.87 14.05 -6.59
CA PRO A 292 -11.06 14.78 -6.95
C PRO A 292 -11.12 14.99 -8.47
N GLU A 293 -12.07 14.31 -9.12
CA GLU A 293 -12.64 14.81 -10.38
C GLU A 293 -14.16 14.75 -10.25
N THR A 294 -14.77 15.89 -9.93
CA THR A 294 -15.95 16.44 -10.63
C THR A 294 -16.21 17.86 -10.12
N SER A 295 -15.86 18.83 -10.97
CA SER A 295 -16.58 20.08 -11.27
C SER A 295 -17.45 20.73 -10.17
N SER A 296 -17.00 21.87 -9.64
CA SER A 296 -17.74 23.16 -9.54
C SER A 296 -17.20 24.03 -8.40
N ILE A 297 -16.43 25.08 -8.74
CA ILE A 297 -16.07 26.17 -7.82
C ILE A 297 -16.87 27.41 -8.24
N PRO A 298 -17.73 27.99 -7.38
CA PRO A 298 -18.14 29.38 -7.55
C PRO A 298 -17.05 30.30 -6.97
N THR A 299 -16.64 31.25 -7.80
CA THR A 299 -15.70 32.33 -7.51
C THR A 299 -16.19 33.21 -6.34
N MET A 300 -15.36 33.41 -5.31
CA MET A 300 -15.50 34.57 -4.41
C MET A 300 -14.20 35.37 -4.41
N ARG A 301 -14.19 36.39 -5.27
CA ARG A 301 -13.30 37.55 -5.23
C ARG A 301 -14.14 38.72 -4.73
N SER A 302 -13.51 39.62 -3.96
CA SER A 302 -14.01 40.92 -3.49
C SER A 302 -14.61 40.92 -2.08
N HIS A 303 -13.82 41.34 -1.09
CA HIS A 303 -13.97 42.65 -0.44
C HIS A 303 -13.02 42.74 0.76
N MET A 304 -11.84 43.33 0.54
CA MET A 304 -11.02 43.89 1.61
C MET A 304 -10.51 45.23 1.09
N ASN A 305 -11.26 46.29 1.38
CA ASN A 305 -10.79 47.68 1.43
C ASN A 305 -11.95 48.58 1.84
N GLN A 306 -11.96 48.98 3.11
CA GLN A 306 -12.22 50.36 3.58
C GLN A 306 -12.39 50.33 5.09
N ALA A 307 -11.41 50.85 5.83
CA ALA A 307 -11.61 51.76 6.96
C ALA A 307 -10.29 52.00 7.68
N THR A 308 -9.54 53.00 7.23
CA THR A 308 -8.66 53.78 8.09
C THR A 308 -9.15 55.24 8.06
N SER A 309 -9.16 55.85 9.25
CA SER A 309 -9.30 57.28 9.57
C SER A 309 -10.61 57.69 10.27
N ALA A 310 -10.56 57.58 11.60
CA ALA A 310 -10.61 58.69 12.57
C ALA A 310 -11.79 59.70 12.57
N THR A 311 -12.25 59.99 13.81
CA THR A 311 -12.51 61.33 14.39
C THR A 311 -13.95 61.57 14.91
N THR A 312 -14.08 61.44 16.24
CA THR A 312 -14.60 62.48 17.18
C THR A 312 -16.10 62.86 17.25
N GLN A 313 -16.59 62.82 18.51
CA GLN A 313 -17.71 63.57 19.15
C GLN A 313 -19.15 63.35 18.67
N ARG A 314 -19.98 62.74 19.52
CA ARG A 314 -20.71 63.41 20.63
C ARG A 314 -21.14 62.40 21.67
#